data_AF-A0A672GFC2-F1
#
_entry.id   AF-A0A672GFC2-F1
#
_cell.length_a   1.000
_cell.length_b   1.000
_cell.length_c   1.000
_cell.angle_alpha   90.00
_cell.angle_beta   90.00
_cell.angle_gamma   90.00
#
_symmetry.space_group_name_H-M   'P 1'
#
loop_
_entity.id
_entity.type
_entity.pdbx_description
1 polymer ?
#
loop_
_entity_poly.entity_id
_entity_poly.type
_entity_poly.pdbx_seq_one_letter_code
_entity_poly.pdbx_strand_id
1 'polypeptide(L)'
;MRHFQVVTQFFVFLYCKCLWRGLKFVVRKFTGRCELQRICYNNKHGARRTLKIESSLRYSKNELLQSALSVHPDKVEKTIDDIMALKKINPDTNPQLGISLQASLLQIVGYRNLVAEVEKLRREPYDCENSEHEDMLMKLWKELRPDTPLSGRISKQWCEIGFQGSDPKTDFRGMGLLGLHNLLYFAEHDKATALQMLHDSLQPKHK
;
A
#
# COMPACT_ATOMS: atom_id res chain seq x y z
N MET A 1 -24.99 -19.00 24.30
CA MET A 1 -25.56 -18.65 22.97
C MET A 1 -24.55 -18.11 21.97
N ARG A 2 -23.71 -17.09 22.28
CA ARG A 2 -22.68 -16.58 21.33
C ARG A 2 -21.66 -17.63 20.88
N HIS A 3 -21.16 -18.47 21.79
CA HIS A 3 -20.20 -19.54 21.45
C HIS A 3 -20.77 -20.56 20.46
N PHE A 4 -22.05 -20.91 20.58
CA PHE A 4 -22.72 -21.83 19.65
C PHE A 4 -22.84 -21.21 18.24
N GLN A 5 -23.20 -19.93 18.14
CA GLN A 5 -23.27 -19.21 16.87
C GLN A 5 -21.91 -19.11 16.16
N VAL A 6 -20.83 -18.84 16.90
CA VAL A 6 -19.46 -18.79 16.35
C VAL A 6 -19.04 -20.17 15.83
N VAL A 7 -19.35 -21.24 16.56
CA VAL A 7 -19.07 -22.61 16.14
C VAL A 7 -19.87 -22.99 14.88
N THR A 8 -21.16 -22.66 14.82
CA THR A 8 -21.98 -22.88 13.62
C THR A 8 -21.45 -22.10 12.42
N GLN A 9 -21.09 -20.81 12.59
CA GLN A 9 -20.49 -20.00 11.53
C GLN A 9 -19.17 -20.57 11.02
N PHE A 10 -18.34 -21.12 11.92
CA PHE A 10 -17.10 -21.79 11.58
C PHE A 10 -17.34 -23.04 10.71
N PHE A 11 -18.29 -23.90 11.08
CA PHE A 11 -18.64 -25.09 10.29
C PHE A 11 -19.28 -24.75 8.94
N VAL A 12 -20.16 -23.75 8.89
CA VAL A 12 -20.72 -23.22 7.63
C VAL A 12 -19.62 -22.69 6.72
N PHE A 13 -18.68 -21.93 7.26
CA PHE A 13 -17.52 -21.43 6.51
C PHE A 13 -16.65 -22.58 5.97
N LEU A 14 -16.39 -23.61 6.78
CA LEU A 14 -15.62 -24.78 6.36
C LEU A 14 -16.35 -25.56 5.25
N TYR A 15 -17.66 -25.76 5.41
CA TYR A 15 -18.52 -26.42 4.43
C TYR A 15 -18.54 -25.65 3.10
N CYS A 16 -18.78 -24.34 3.12
CA CYS A 16 -18.72 -23.48 1.95
C CYS A 16 -17.34 -23.50 1.27
N LYS A 17 -16.24 -23.56 2.04
CA LYS A 17 -14.89 -23.72 1.48
C LYS A 17 -14.71 -25.06 0.78
N CYS A 18 -15.19 -26.16 1.35
CA CYS A 18 -15.11 -27.49 0.75
C CYS A 18 -15.97 -27.58 -0.52
N LEU A 19 -17.21 -27.07 -0.48
CA LEU A 19 -18.08 -26.96 -1.65
C LEU A 19 -17.45 -26.13 -2.77
N TRP A 20 -16.91 -24.95 -2.44
CA TRP A 20 -16.26 -24.08 -3.42
C TRP A 20 -15.06 -24.76 -4.09
N ARG A 21 -14.29 -25.57 -3.35
CA ARG A 21 -13.19 -26.36 -3.90
C ARG A 21 -13.69 -27.46 -4.84
N GLY A 22 -14.75 -28.18 -4.45
CA GLY A 22 -15.41 -29.16 -5.32
C GLY A 22 -15.91 -28.52 -6.61
N LEU A 23 -16.59 -27.38 -6.50
CA LEU A 23 -17.06 -26.60 -7.64
C LEU A 23 -15.91 -26.16 -8.56
N LYS A 24 -14.78 -25.69 -8.01
CA LYS A 24 -13.59 -25.34 -8.83
C LYS A 24 -13.08 -26.52 -9.65
N PHE A 25 -13.05 -27.71 -9.04
CA PHE A 25 -12.63 -28.94 -9.72
C PHE A 25 -13.61 -29.30 -10.84
N VAL A 26 -14.91 -29.32 -10.55
CA VAL A 26 -15.97 -29.58 -11.52
C VAL A 26 -15.91 -28.59 -12.69
N VAL A 27 -15.87 -27.28 -12.41
CA VAL A 27 -15.77 -26.25 -13.45
C VAL A 27 -14.51 -26.43 -14.30
N ARG A 28 -13.37 -26.81 -13.70
CA ARG A 28 -12.14 -27.08 -14.47
C ARG A 28 -12.31 -28.29 -15.40
N LYS A 29 -12.99 -29.35 -14.94
CA LYS A 29 -13.26 -30.53 -15.77
C LYS A 29 -14.17 -30.21 -16.96
N PHE A 30 -15.21 -29.40 -16.76
CA PHE A 30 -16.15 -29.04 -17.83
C PHE A 30 -15.64 -27.95 -18.77
N THR A 31 -14.94 -26.94 -18.26
CA THR A 31 -14.51 -25.77 -19.07
C THR A 31 -13.07 -25.85 -19.55
N GLY A 32 -12.27 -26.79 -19.02
CA GLY A 32 -10.82 -26.85 -19.23
C GLY A 32 -10.04 -25.71 -18.55
N ARG A 33 -10.70 -24.67 -18.05
CA ARG A 33 -10.05 -23.45 -17.52
C ARG A 33 -9.82 -23.56 -16.03
N CYS A 34 -8.63 -23.18 -15.56
CA CYS A 34 -8.34 -23.02 -14.13
C CYS A 34 -8.92 -21.70 -13.58
N GLU A 35 -8.87 -21.51 -12.26
CA GLU A 35 -9.41 -20.30 -11.63
C GLU A 35 -8.73 -19.01 -12.12
N LEU A 36 -7.40 -19.01 -12.25
CA LEU A 36 -6.64 -17.84 -12.73
C LEU A 36 -7.05 -17.45 -14.15
N GLN A 37 -7.26 -18.43 -15.05
CA GLN A 37 -7.81 -18.19 -16.38
C GLN A 37 -9.19 -17.54 -16.27
N ARG A 38 -10.11 -18.11 -15.49
CA ARG A 38 -11.46 -17.56 -15.33
C ARG A 38 -11.45 -16.14 -14.75
N ILE A 39 -10.55 -15.84 -13.82
CA ILE A 39 -10.40 -14.48 -13.27
C ILE A 39 -9.93 -13.51 -14.36
N CYS A 40 -8.91 -13.87 -15.13
CA CYS A 40 -8.37 -13.00 -16.19
C CYS A 40 -9.39 -12.76 -17.31
N TYR A 41 -10.15 -13.80 -17.73
CA TYR A 41 -11.16 -13.68 -18.78
C TYR A 41 -12.39 -12.86 -18.34
N ASN A 42 -12.85 -13.05 -17.10
CA ASN A 42 -14.14 -12.48 -16.66
C ASN A 42 -14.01 -11.10 -16.00
N ASN A 43 -12.80 -10.54 -15.89
CA ASN A 43 -12.58 -9.24 -15.25
C ASN A 43 -11.64 -8.43 -16.15
N LYS A 44 -11.94 -7.15 -16.41
CA LYS A 44 -11.05 -6.23 -17.12
C LYS A 44 -9.73 -6.01 -16.33
N HIS A 45 -8.70 -5.48 -16.99
CA HIS A 45 -7.44 -5.13 -16.33
C HIS A 45 -7.68 -4.10 -15.20
N GLY A 46 -6.82 -4.12 -14.18
CA GLY A 46 -6.87 -3.20 -13.03
C GLY A 46 -7.22 -3.88 -11.70
N ALA A 47 -7.49 -3.05 -10.68
CA ALA A 47 -7.52 -3.45 -9.26
C ALA A 47 -8.45 -4.65 -8.96
N ARG A 48 -9.65 -4.69 -9.54
CA ARG A 48 -10.61 -5.79 -9.30
C ARG A 48 -10.06 -7.15 -9.72
N ARG A 49 -9.36 -7.22 -10.87
CA ARG A 49 -8.74 -8.45 -11.35
C ARG A 49 -7.57 -8.82 -10.44
N THR A 50 -6.73 -7.85 -10.11
CA THR A 50 -5.55 -8.03 -9.25
C THR A 50 -5.93 -8.54 -7.86
N LEU A 51 -6.92 -7.97 -7.19
CA LEU A 51 -7.41 -8.44 -5.88
C LEU A 51 -7.95 -9.88 -5.92
N LYS A 52 -8.62 -10.27 -7.03
CA LYS A 52 -9.11 -11.64 -7.21
C LYS A 52 -7.96 -12.63 -7.45
N ILE A 53 -6.95 -12.24 -8.24
CA ILE A 53 -5.74 -13.04 -8.45
C ILE A 53 -5.00 -13.20 -7.11
N GLU A 54 -4.79 -12.11 -6.39
CA GLU A 54 -4.14 -12.12 -5.08
C GLU A 54 -4.85 -13.08 -4.12
N SER A 55 -6.19 -13.00 -4.04
CA SER A 55 -6.99 -13.91 -3.21
C SER A 55 -6.86 -15.37 -3.66
N SER A 56 -6.88 -15.63 -4.96
CA SER A 56 -6.72 -16.98 -5.51
C SER A 56 -5.36 -17.59 -5.16
N LEU A 57 -4.29 -16.80 -5.28
CA LEU A 57 -2.92 -17.18 -4.92
C LEU A 57 -2.77 -17.38 -3.41
N ARG A 58 -3.25 -16.43 -2.60
CA ARG A 58 -3.15 -16.44 -1.13
C ARG A 58 -3.81 -17.66 -0.50
N TYR A 59 -4.98 -18.04 -1.02
CA TYR A 59 -5.75 -19.19 -0.50
C TYR A 59 -5.52 -20.49 -1.28
N SER A 60 -4.51 -20.53 -2.15
CA SER A 60 -4.05 -21.76 -2.79
C SER A 60 -3.57 -22.77 -1.74
N LYS A 61 -3.60 -24.07 -2.06
CA LYS A 61 -2.92 -25.12 -1.27
C LYS A 61 -1.48 -25.36 -1.72
N ASN A 62 -1.10 -24.82 -2.88
CA ASN A 62 0.21 -25.00 -3.46
C ASN A 62 1.11 -23.83 -3.04
N GLU A 63 2.28 -24.18 -2.48
CA GLU A 63 3.25 -23.23 -1.92
C GLU A 63 3.82 -22.27 -2.96
N LEU A 64 4.09 -22.75 -4.19
CA LEU A 64 4.58 -21.90 -5.29
C LEU A 64 3.59 -20.77 -5.60
N LEU A 65 2.28 -21.06 -5.61
CA LEU A 65 1.28 -20.02 -5.83
C LEU A 65 1.19 -19.03 -4.66
N GLN A 66 1.41 -19.49 -3.42
CA GLN A 66 1.39 -18.62 -2.26
C GLN A 66 2.63 -17.71 -2.23
N SER A 67 3.81 -18.28 -2.51
CA SER A 67 5.08 -17.56 -2.51
C SER A 67 5.17 -16.50 -3.60
N ALA A 68 4.45 -16.68 -4.72
CA ALA A 68 4.32 -15.68 -5.78
C ALA A 68 3.88 -14.29 -5.27
N LEU A 69 3.14 -14.21 -4.15
CA LEU A 69 2.70 -12.93 -3.57
C LEU A 69 3.82 -12.10 -2.94
N SER A 70 4.97 -12.72 -2.67
CA SER A 70 6.13 -12.12 -2.02
C SER A 70 7.38 -12.23 -2.90
N VAL A 71 7.21 -12.48 -4.19
CA VAL A 71 8.32 -12.61 -5.13
C VAL A 71 9.01 -11.26 -5.35
N HIS A 72 10.34 -11.27 -5.54
CA HIS A 72 11.06 -10.07 -5.98
C HIS A 72 10.58 -9.63 -7.39
N PRO A 73 10.45 -8.33 -7.69
CA PRO A 73 10.02 -7.83 -9.00
C PRO A 73 10.73 -8.49 -10.19
N ASP A 74 12.06 -8.62 -10.13
CA ASP A 74 12.87 -9.20 -11.21
C ASP A 74 12.58 -10.68 -11.49
N LYS A 75 11.96 -11.39 -10.54
CA LYS A 75 11.63 -12.82 -10.66
C LYS A 75 10.18 -13.05 -11.06
N VAL A 76 9.39 -11.99 -11.29
CA VAL A 76 7.96 -12.11 -11.62
C VAL A 76 7.77 -12.90 -12.91
N GLU A 77 8.53 -12.63 -13.97
CA GLU A 77 8.39 -13.31 -15.26
C GLU A 77 8.59 -14.82 -15.13
N LYS A 78 9.71 -15.25 -14.53
CA LYS A 78 9.96 -16.67 -14.22
C LYS A 78 8.84 -17.28 -13.37
N THR A 79 8.31 -16.54 -12.40
CA THR A 79 7.21 -17.01 -11.56
C THR A 79 5.92 -17.22 -12.36
N ILE A 80 5.67 -16.41 -13.39
CA ILE A 80 4.56 -16.63 -14.32
C ILE A 80 4.74 -17.94 -15.07
N ASP A 81 5.94 -18.21 -15.60
CA ASP A 81 6.23 -19.45 -16.32
C ASP A 81 6.01 -20.67 -15.42
N ASP A 82 6.51 -20.62 -14.19
CA ASP A 82 6.31 -21.67 -13.19
C ASP A 82 4.82 -21.89 -12.86
N ILE A 83 4.05 -20.80 -12.73
CA ILE A 83 2.59 -20.87 -12.52
C ILE A 83 1.89 -21.51 -13.72
N MET A 84 2.25 -21.12 -14.94
CA MET A 84 1.65 -21.65 -16.17
C MET A 84 1.96 -23.14 -16.34
N ALA A 85 3.22 -23.55 -16.09
CA ALA A 85 3.64 -24.94 -16.09
C ALA A 85 2.90 -25.77 -15.03
N LEU A 86 2.86 -25.30 -13.77
CA LEU A 86 2.14 -25.95 -12.68
C LEU A 86 0.66 -26.13 -13.00
N LYS A 87 0.04 -25.14 -13.65
CA LYS A 87 -1.37 -25.17 -14.03
C LYS A 87 -1.61 -25.91 -15.34
N LYS A 88 -0.57 -26.37 -16.05
CA LYS A 88 -0.65 -27.01 -17.36
C LYS A 88 -1.39 -26.13 -18.37
N ILE A 89 -1.06 -24.85 -18.40
CA ILE A 89 -1.66 -23.87 -19.31
C ILE A 89 -0.76 -23.78 -20.54
N ASN A 90 -1.34 -23.99 -21.73
CA ASN A 90 -0.63 -23.78 -22.99
C ASN A 90 -0.62 -22.26 -23.31
N PRO A 91 0.55 -21.62 -23.42
CA PRO A 91 0.68 -20.19 -23.74
C PRO A 91 0.09 -19.80 -25.10
N ASP A 92 0.25 -20.64 -26.13
CA ASP A 92 -0.21 -20.36 -27.50
C ASP A 92 -1.73 -20.23 -27.56
N THR A 93 -2.44 -21.02 -26.74
CA THR A 93 -3.90 -20.95 -26.63
C THR A 93 -4.40 -19.88 -25.66
N ASN A 94 -3.49 -19.27 -24.87
CA ASN A 94 -3.82 -18.26 -23.86
C ASN A 94 -2.77 -17.12 -23.82
N PRO A 95 -2.45 -16.47 -24.96
CA PRO A 95 -1.29 -15.57 -25.05
C PRO A 95 -1.43 -14.36 -24.12
N GLN A 96 -2.66 -13.89 -23.89
CA GLN A 96 -2.95 -12.76 -23.02
C GLN A 96 -2.93 -13.09 -21.52
N LEU A 97 -2.88 -14.37 -21.16
CA LEU A 97 -2.94 -14.77 -19.75
C LEU A 97 -1.64 -14.45 -19.03
N GLY A 98 -0.48 -14.76 -19.63
CA GLY A 98 0.83 -14.47 -19.05
C GLY A 98 0.98 -12.98 -18.76
N ILE A 99 0.68 -12.14 -19.76
CA ILE A 99 0.69 -10.67 -19.66
C ILE A 99 -0.26 -10.19 -18.54
N SER A 100 -1.48 -10.72 -18.51
CA SER A 100 -2.47 -10.35 -17.48
C SER A 100 -2.03 -10.71 -16.07
N LEU A 101 -1.42 -11.90 -15.91
CA LEU A 101 -0.92 -12.35 -14.61
C LEU A 101 0.31 -11.56 -14.19
N GLN A 102 1.24 -11.28 -15.12
CA GLN A 102 2.43 -10.48 -14.88
C GLN A 102 2.05 -9.07 -14.39
N ALA A 103 1.15 -8.40 -15.09
CA ALA A 103 0.68 -7.07 -14.69
C ALA A 103 0.07 -7.07 -13.27
N SER A 104 -0.76 -8.08 -12.96
CA SER A 104 -1.34 -8.19 -11.62
C SER A 104 -0.30 -8.55 -10.54
N LEU A 105 0.67 -9.41 -10.82
CA LEU A 105 1.73 -9.76 -9.87
C LEU A 105 2.67 -8.59 -9.59
N LEU A 106 3.05 -7.83 -10.62
CA LEU A 106 3.81 -6.58 -10.47
C LEU A 106 3.06 -5.57 -9.60
N GLN A 107 1.75 -5.42 -9.78
CA GLN A 107 0.93 -4.55 -8.93
C GLN A 107 0.90 -5.02 -7.46
N ILE A 108 0.73 -6.32 -7.22
CA ILE A 108 0.70 -6.89 -5.86
C ILE A 108 2.05 -6.68 -5.16
N VAL A 109 3.14 -7.08 -5.80
CA VAL A 109 4.50 -6.96 -5.24
C VAL A 109 4.89 -5.50 -5.08
N GLY A 110 4.63 -4.67 -6.10
CA GLY A 110 4.93 -3.25 -6.08
C GLY A 110 4.18 -2.52 -4.96
N TYR A 111 2.89 -2.80 -4.75
CA TYR A 111 2.13 -2.23 -3.64
C TYR A 111 2.71 -2.63 -2.28
N ARG A 112 3.11 -3.89 -2.10
CA ARG A 112 3.71 -4.34 -0.85
C ARG A 112 5.05 -3.66 -0.57
N ASN A 113 5.89 -3.50 -1.60
CA ASN A 113 7.16 -2.81 -1.48
C ASN A 113 6.93 -1.32 -1.14
N LEU A 114 6.00 -0.66 -1.82
CA LEU A 114 5.62 0.72 -1.51
C LEU A 114 5.17 0.88 -0.05
N VAL A 115 4.29 0.00 0.43
CA VAL A 115 3.85 0.03 1.83
C VAL A 115 5.02 -0.17 2.79
N ALA A 116 5.96 -1.07 2.48
CA ALA A 116 7.14 -1.30 3.30
C ALA A 116 8.05 -0.07 3.37
N GLU A 117 8.32 0.59 2.24
CA GLU A 117 9.13 1.82 2.21
C GLU A 117 8.44 3.00 2.92
N VAL A 118 7.13 3.16 2.73
CA VAL A 118 6.34 4.18 3.44
C VAL A 118 6.35 3.92 4.95
N GLU A 119 6.18 2.66 5.38
CA GLU A 119 6.26 2.31 6.81
C GLU A 119 7.67 2.47 7.38
N LYS A 120 8.71 2.27 6.58
CA LYS A 120 10.09 2.53 6.98
C LYS A 120 10.27 4.01 7.31
N LEU A 121 9.87 4.90 6.39
CA LEU A 121 9.91 6.36 6.62
C LEU A 121 9.03 6.80 7.80
N ARG A 122 7.86 6.19 7.97
CA ARG A 122 6.96 6.50 9.09
C ARG A 122 7.59 6.14 10.45
N ARG A 123 8.40 5.10 10.49
CA ARG A 123 9.06 4.59 11.71
C ARG A 123 10.42 5.23 11.97
N GLU A 124 11.00 5.85 10.95
CA GLU A 124 12.26 6.56 11.08
C GLU A 124 12.06 7.83 11.94
N PRO A 125 12.67 7.90 13.13
CA PRO A 125 12.50 9.05 14.00
C PRO A 125 13.23 10.25 13.42
N TYR A 126 12.65 11.44 13.61
CA TYR A 126 13.37 12.68 13.36
C TYR A 126 14.60 12.76 14.29
N ASP A 127 15.75 13.10 13.70
CA ASP A 127 17.04 13.24 14.39
C ASP A 127 17.59 14.65 14.17
N CYS A 128 17.83 15.37 15.27
CA CYS A 128 18.35 16.74 15.25
C CYS A 128 19.86 16.80 15.00
N GLU A 129 20.57 15.69 15.16
CA GLU A 129 21.99 15.59 14.83
C GLU A 129 22.22 15.20 13.35
N ASN A 130 21.15 14.83 12.63
CA ASN A 130 21.20 14.56 11.20
C ASN A 130 20.93 15.84 10.40
N SER A 131 21.94 16.30 9.65
CA SER A 131 21.86 17.51 8.82
C SER A 131 20.73 17.46 7.79
N GLU A 132 20.45 16.31 7.17
CA GLU A 132 19.40 16.21 6.15
C GLU A 132 18.00 16.42 6.77
N HIS A 133 17.78 15.93 7.99
CA HIS A 133 16.53 16.10 8.70
C HIS A 133 16.32 17.57 9.13
N GLU A 134 17.37 18.19 9.67
CA GLU A 134 17.36 19.62 10.02
C GLU A 134 17.16 20.49 8.78
N ASP A 135 17.83 20.20 7.66
CA ASP A 135 17.66 20.94 6.41
C ASP A 135 16.23 20.87 5.89
N MET A 136 15.59 19.69 5.91
CA MET A 136 14.18 19.54 5.55
C MET A 136 13.26 20.36 6.45
N LEU A 137 13.51 20.37 7.77
CA LEU A 137 12.71 21.14 8.72
C LEU A 137 12.88 22.65 8.53
N MET A 138 14.11 23.12 8.31
CA MET A 138 14.38 24.53 8.02
C MET A 138 13.76 24.96 6.68
N LYS A 139 13.77 24.08 5.69
CA LYS A 139 13.13 24.32 4.39
C LYS A 139 11.62 24.46 4.54
N LEU A 140 10.98 23.57 5.32
CA LEU A 140 9.56 23.65 5.61
C LEU A 140 9.17 25.03 6.18
N TRP A 141 9.96 25.54 7.13
CA TRP A 141 9.75 26.88 7.66
C TRP A 141 9.83 27.96 6.57
N LYS A 142 10.90 27.95 5.77
CA LYS A 142 11.10 28.93 4.68
C LYS A 142 9.95 28.91 3.68
N GLU A 143 9.38 27.75 3.38
CA GLU A 143 8.25 27.65 2.46
C GLU A 143 6.95 28.23 3.04
N LEU A 144 6.69 28.03 4.33
CA LEU A 144 5.46 28.47 4.99
C LEU A 144 5.53 29.89 5.60
N ARG A 145 6.74 30.38 5.89
CA ARG A 145 7.05 31.69 6.51
C ARG A 145 8.26 32.34 5.82
N PRO A 146 8.18 32.66 4.51
CA PRO A 146 9.32 33.20 3.77
C PRO A 146 9.80 34.56 4.31
N ASP A 147 8.90 35.37 4.86
CA ASP A 147 9.19 36.73 5.32
C ASP A 147 9.67 36.81 6.77
N THR A 148 9.62 35.71 7.51
CA THR A 148 9.96 35.68 8.94
C THR A 148 11.04 34.63 9.19
N PRO A 149 12.32 35.01 9.29
CA PRO A 149 13.39 34.07 9.63
C PRO A 149 13.17 33.43 11.01
N LEU A 150 13.60 32.17 11.16
CA LEU A 150 13.66 31.52 12.48
C LEU A 150 14.77 32.17 13.32
N SER A 151 14.45 32.46 14.58
CA SER A 151 15.43 32.89 15.59
C SER A 151 16.34 31.75 16.05
N GLY A 152 15.88 30.51 15.89
CA GLY A 152 16.65 29.31 16.21
C GLY A 152 15.82 28.04 16.04
N ARG A 153 16.52 26.90 16.08
CA ARG A 153 15.89 25.58 15.96
C ARG A 153 14.88 25.30 17.07
N ILE A 154 15.15 25.75 18.29
CA ILE A 154 14.19 25.66 19.41
C ILE A 154 13.63 27.07 19.63
N SER A 155 12.37 27.28 19.22
CA SER A 155 11.71 28.60 19.26
C SER A 155 10.20 28.45 19.28
N LYS A 156 9.49 29.37 19.94
CA LYS A 156 8.02 29.40 19.94
C LYS A 156 7.42 29.68 18.56
N GLN A 157 8.23 30.14 17.61
CA GLN A 157 7.83 30.39 16.22
C GLN A 157 7.23 29.15 15.55
N TRP A 158 7.69 27.94 15.89
CA TRP A 158 7.13 26.71 15.32
C TRP A 158 5.62 26.53 15.57
N CYS A 159 5.11 27.09 16.67
CA CYS A 159 3.67 27.09 16.95
C CYS A 159 2.87 27.90 15.93
N GLU A 160 3.48 28.88 15.25
CA GLU A 160 2.83 29.68 14.21
C GLU A 160 2.48 28.88 12.96
N ILE A 161 3.11 27.72 12.75
CA ILE A 161 2.80 26.80 11.65
C ILE A 161 2.18 25.47 12.14
N GLY A 162 1.72 25.45 13.39
CA GLY A 162 0.90 24.36 13.93
C GLY A 162 1.63 23.31 14.77
N PHE A 163 2.92 23.45 15.04
CA PHE A 163 3.62 22.56 15.99
C PHE A 163 3.19 22.81 17.43
N GLN A 164 3.06 21.76 18.24
CA GLN A 164 2.51 21.84 19.59
C GLN A 164 3.43 22.61 20.57
N GLY A 165 4.74 22.62 20.33
CA GLY A 165 5.74 23.20 21.23
C GLY A 165 6.82 23.99 20.49
N SER A 166 7.84 24.42 21.23
CA SER A 166 9.00 25.14 20.66
C SER A 166 9.99 24.23 19.95
N ASP A 167 9.85 22.92 20.07
CA ASP A 167 10.69 21.93 19.41
C ASP A 167 9.84 20.95 18.58
N PRO A 168 9.79 21.12 17.24
CA PRO A 168 9.15 20.19 16.31
C PRO A 168 9.48 18.71 16.47
N LYS A 169 10.64 18.36 17.05
CA LYS A 169 11.06 16.96 17.24
C LYS A 169 9.99 16.13 17.95
N THR A 170 9.26 16.73 18.89
CA THR A 170 8.24 16.02 19.67
C THR A 170 6.98 15.68 18.86
N ASP A 171 6.73 16.38 17.77
CA ASP A 171 5.51 16.23 16.96
C ASP A 171 5.65 15.09 15.93
N PHE A 172 6.89 14.75 15.55
CA PHE A 172 7.16 13.67 14.58
C PHE A 172 7.12 12.25 15.19
N ARG A 173 6.78 12.08 16.48
CA ARG A 173 6.81 10.76 17.14
C ARG A 173 5.88 9.71 16.50
N GLY A 174 4.73 10.11 15.97
CA GLY A 174 3.75 9.19 15.38
C GLY A 174 4.00 8.86 13.91
N MET A 175 4.45 9.85 13.13
CA MET A 175 4.60 9.76 11.68
C MET A 175 6.04 9.79 11.20
N GLY A 176 7.03 9.92 12.09
CA GLY A 176 8.45 9.94 11.75
C GLY A 176 8.78 10.98 10.68
N LEU A 177 9.79 10.67 9.88
CA LEU A 177 10.16 11.48 8.71
C LEU A 177 9.09 11.53 7.64
N LEU A 178 8.24 10.51 7.51
CA LEU A 178 7.12 10.54 6.56
C LEU A 178 6.23 11.78 6.79
N GLY A 179 6.02 12.17 8.04
CA GLY A 179 5.30 13.40 8.39
C GLY A 179 5.98 14.65 7.84
N LEU A 180 7.30 14.78 8.05
CA LEU A 180 8.09 15.91 7.56
C LEU A 180 8.13 15.97 6.03
N HIS A 181 8.35 14.83 5.37
CA HIS A 181 8.32 14.75 3.90
C HIS A 181 6.98 15.20 3.32
N ASN A 182 5.87 14.74 3.89
CA ASN A 182 4.55 15.10 3.38
C ASN A 182 4.25 16.60 3.57
N LEU A 183 4.59 17.17 4.73
CA LEU A 183 4.43 18.60 4.99
C LEU A 183 5.28 19.45 4.03
N LEU A 184 6.55 19.08 3.85
CA LEU A 184 7.46 19.79 2.96
C LEU A 184 7.01 19.67 1.50
N TYR A 185 6.67 18.46 1.04
CA TYR A 185 6.18 18.25 -0.31
C TYR A 185 4.95 19.11 -0.60
N PHE A 186 4.00 19.17 0.34
CA PHE A 186 2.80 19.99 0.21
C PHE A 186 3.14 21.49 0.14
N ALA A 187 4.05 21.97 1.00
CA ALA A 187 4.49 23.35 1.00
C ALA A 187 5.25 23.76 -0.29
N GLU A 188 5.99 22.83 -0.91
CA GLU A 188 6.75 23.07 -2.14
C GLU A 188 5.91 22.96 -3.41
N HIS A 189 5.03 21.97 -3.50
CA HIS A 189 4.34 21.61 -4.75
C HIS A 189 2.94 22.21 -4.84
N ASP A 190 2.31 22.53 -3.70
CA ASP A 190 1.01 23.19 -3.64
C ASP A 190 1.04 24.36 -2.66
N LYS A 191 2.04 25.23 -2.85
CA LYS A 191 2.38 26.34 -1.95
C LYS A 191 1.20 27.27 -1.67
N ALA A 192 0.41 27.60 -2.70
CA ALA A 192 -0.74 28.48 -2.56
C ALA A 192 -1.78 27.88 -1.60
N THR A 193 -2.09 26.59 -1.76
CA THR A 193 -3.03 25.89 -0.88
C THR A 193 -2.46 25.73 0.52
N ALA A 194 -1.17 25.40 0.66
CA ALA A 194 -0.50 25.28 1.95
C ALA A 194 -0.54 26.60 2.75
N LEU A 195 -0.23 27.73 2.10
CA LEU A 195 -0.28 29.05 2.72
C LEU A 195 -1.70 29.49 3.04
N GLN A 196 -2.68 29.19 2.17
CA GLN A 196 -4.08 29.48 2.44
C GLN A 196 -4.59 28.68 3.66
N MET A 197 -4.31 27.37 3.72
CA MET A 197 -4.67 26.54 4.86
C MET A 197 -4.05 27.04 6.16
N LEU A 198 -2.78 27.45 6.11
CA LEU A 198 -2.10 28.04 7.25
C LEU A 198 -2.75 29.37 7.67
N HIS A 199 -3.06 30.26 6.73
CA HIS A 199 -3.76 31.51 6.99
C HIS A 199 -5.12 31.28 7.66
N ASP A 200 -5.92 30.36 7.13
CA ASP A 200 -7.24 30.02 7.65
C ASP A 200 -7.16 29.44 9.07
N SER A 201 -6.13 28.64 9.36
CA SER A 201 -5.92 28.06 10.69
C SER A 201 -5.66 29.10 11.79
N LEU A 202 -5.11 30.26 11.43
CA LEU A 202 -4.82 31.38 12.34
C LEU A 202 -6.02 32.30 12.57
N GLN A 203 -7.10 32.12 11.79
CA GLN A 203 -8.33 32.90 11.87
C GLN A 203 -9.54 32.00 12.14
N PRO A 204 -9.63 31.34 13.32
CA PRO A 204 -10.77 30.49 13.63
C PRO A 204 -12.06 31.31 13.62
N LYS A 205 -12.93 31.03 12.64
CA LYS A 205 -14.20 31.75 12.43
C LYS A 205 -15.27 31.46 13.49
N HIS A 206 -15.05 30.47 14.36
CA HIS A 206 -15.97 30.12 15.44
C HIS A 206 -15.20 29.78 16.72
N LYS A 207 -15.57 30.47 17.82
CA LYS A 207 -15.23 30.15 19.21
C LYS A 207 -16.43 29.50 19.87
#